data_AF-A0A930F6N3-F1
#
_entry.id   AF-A0A930F6N3-F1
#
_cell.length_a   1.000
_cell.length_b   1.000
_cell.length_c   1.000
_cell.angle_alpha   90.00
_cell.angle_beta   90.00
_cell.angle_gamma   90.00
#
_symmetry.space_group_name_H-M   'P 1'
#
loop_
_entity.id
_entity.type
_entity.pdbx_description
1 polymer ?
#
loop_
_entity_poly.entity_id
_entity_poly.type
_entity_poly.pdbx_seq_one_letter_code
_entity_poly.pdbx_strand_id
1 'polypeptide(L)'
;MAEWSNATMTDVGADLQAKVNAGKTKLTFTKIKVGSGVNATNPLVLTDVISSKWETTNFVVKQEGKIVSVDTFITNTGIHEAFRMSEIGLFAQDPDKGEVLYAYLTDPEPDRMPAEGGSVVVSQELTIGMVFSNTGNVSLTVNMGALVTHEQLERHNSDEHAHDDRFNAIIQQVNNMITSVDDSDSLAKAPTLQLVKTLLRGLNIKNATDVVNALESERATGLGIRYDFSNVNAWYICLGKLFGNLIIQGGKQKAGEQKQSDPSNLETTTNKVIFPIAFTSNHVFHTFGIIASDTSIFWGNSGASTITRRISKIDMRYEVHSSYQTMLKADSIIEWCVIGI
;
A
#
# COMPACT_ATOMS: atom_id res chain seq x y z
N MET A 1 -16.57 50.07 -18.75
CA MET A 1 -15.49 49.69 -17.84
C MET A 1 -14.66 50.94 -17.70
N ALA A 2 -14.37 51.38 -16.47
CA ALA A 2 -13.55 52.55 -16.23
C ALA A 2 -12.28 52.58 -17.11
N GLU A 3 -12.03 53.70 -17.80
CA GLU A 3 -10.86 53.90 -18.67
C GLU A 3 -9.98 55.03 -18.12
N TRP A 4 -9.18 54.72 -17.12
CA TRP A 4 -8.23 55.65 -16.51
C TRP A 4 -7.08 56.00 -17.48
N SER A 5 -7.31 56.89 -18.44
CA SER A 5 -6.45 57.12 -19.61
C SER A 5 -5.50 58.31 -19.48
N ASN A 6 -5.69 59.20 -18.50
CA ASN A 6 -4.93 60.47 -18.36
C ASN A 6 -4.34 60.64 -16.96
N ALA A 7 -3.17 60.02 -16.69
CA ALA A 7 -2.40 60.32 -15.49
C ALA A 7 -1.49 61.54 -15.73
N THR A 8 -1.67 62.58 -14.92
CA THR A 8 -0.86 63.81 -14.97
C THR A 8 -0.07 63.96 -13.68
N MET A 9 1.26 64.11 -13.79
CA MET A 9 2.10 64.50 -12.65
C MET A 9 1.91 66.00 -12.37
N THR A 10 1.68 66.37 -11.10
CA THR A 10 1.54 67.80 -10.73
C THR A 10 2.89 68.51 -10.72
N ASP A 11 2.92 69.84 -10.71
CA ASP A 11 4.15 70.63 -10.60
C ASP A 11 4.90 70.29 -9.29
N VAL A 12 4.18 70.11 -8.18
CA VAL A 12 4.78 69.71 -6.90
C VAL A 12 5.23 68.25 -6.90
N GLY A 13 4.56 67.37 -7.65
CA GLY A 13 4.98 65.99 -7.88
C GLY A 13 6.25 65.91 -8.73
N ALA A 14 6.36 66.75 -9.76
CA ALA A 14 7.54 66.86 -10.61
C ALA A 14 8.75 67.40 -9.83
N ASP A 15 8.55 68.42 -8.99
CA ASP A 15 9.57 68.91 -8.05
C ASP A 15 10.08 67.79 -7.14
N LEU A 16 9.16 67.02 -6.54
CA LEU A 16 9.51 65.88 -5.69
C LEU A 16 10.27 64.81 -6.51
N GLN A 17 9.80 64.49 -7.71
CA GLN A 17 10.47 63.52 -8.58
C GLN A 17 11.89 63.97 -8.96
N ALA A 18 12.12 65.26 -9.18
CA ALA A 18 13.45 65.80 -9.43
C ALA A 18 14.38 65.61 -8.23
N LYS A 19 13.88 65.76 -7.00
CA LYS A 19 14.65 65.47 -5.77
C LYS A 19 14.97 63.98 -5.63
N VAL A 20 14.02 63.11 -5.97
CA VAL A 20 14.20 61.65 -6.01
C VAL A 20 15.28 61.28 -7.01
N ASN A 21 15.20 61.80 -8.24
CA ASN A 21 16.19 61.57 -9.29
C ASN A 21 17.59 62.09 -8.92
N ALA A 22 17.67 63.19 -8.16
CA ALA A 22 18.91 63.73 -7.62
C ALA A 22 19.44 62.99 -6.38
N GLY A 23 18.77 61.93 -5.93
CA GLY A 23 19.17 61.15 -4.76
C GLY A 23 18.98 61.86 -3.41
N LYS A 24 18.21 62.95 -3.36
CA LYS A 24 18.01 63.76 -2.15
C LYS A 24 16.91 63.23 -1.23
N THR A 25 15.99 62.42 -1.75
CA THR A 25 14.92 61.79 -0.98
C THR A 25 14.48 60.47 -1.64
N LYS A 26 13.75 59.64 -0.90
CA LYS A 26 13.07 58.45 -1.44
C LYS A 26 11.64 58.82 -1.79
N LEU A 27 11.12 58.29 -2.90
CA LEU A 27 9.70 58.41 -3.21
C LEU A 27 8.91 57.53 -2.23
N THR A 28 8.02 58.13 -1.45
CA THR A 28 7.17 57.43 -0.49
C THR A 28 5.75 57.92 -0.66
N PHE A 29 4.90 57.07 -1.21
CA PHE A 29 3.46 57.33 -1.28
C PHE A 29 2.84 57.26 0.11
N THR A 30 1.85 58.10 0.36
CA THR A 30 1.23 58.25 1.69
C THR A 30 -0.24 57.87 1.69
N LYS A 31 -0.97 58.23 0.63
CA LYS A 31 -2.39 57.92 0.48
C LYS A 31 -2.85 57.97 -0.97
N ILE A 32 -3.98 57.34 -1.21
CA ILE A 32 -4.77 57.47 -2.43
C ILE A 32 -6.11 58.09 -2.05
N LYS A 33 -6.53 59.10 -2.80
CA LYS A 33 -7.89 59.64 -2.73
C LYS A 33 -8.62 59.35 -4.03
N VAL A 34 -9.90 59.02 -3.93
CA VAL A 34 -10.82 58.88 -5.07
C VAL A 34 -11.99 59.84 -4.88
N GLY A 35 -12.38 60.48 -5.97
CA GLY A 35 -13.39 61.54 -5.94
C GLY A 35 -14.34 61.52 -7.13
N SER A 36 -15.20 62.53 -7.15
CA SER A 36 -16.19 62.78 -8.21
C SER A 36 -15.98 64.11 -8.92
N GLY A 37 -14.76 64.65 -8.87
CA GLY A 37 -14.37 65.86 -9.55
C GLY A 37 -14.45 65.72 -11.07
N VAL A 38 -15.01 66.73 -11.72
CA VAL A 38 -15.05 66.86 -13.18
C VAL A 38 -14.47 68.23 -13.55
N ASN A 39 -13.58 68.28 -14.54
CA ASN A 39 -13.00 69.51 -15.09
C ASN A 39 -11.99 70.28 -14.20
N ALA A 40 -10.81 69.69 -13.94
CA ALA A 40 -9.65 70.50 -13.54
C ALA A 40 -9.25 71.43 -14.72
N THR A 41 -9.39 72.74 -14.59
CA THR A 41 -8.93 73.69 -15.62
C THR A 41 -7.41 73.57 -15.89
N ASN A 42 -6.65 73.17 -14.86
CA ASN A 42 -5.24 72.80 -15.00
C ASN A 42 -4.85 71.76 -13.91
N PRO A 43 -4.70 70.46 -14.24
CA PRO A 43 -4.32 69.42 -13.27
C PRO A 43 -2.90 69.58 -12.70
N LEU A 44 -2.02 70.35 -13.36
CA LEU A 44 -0.63 70.53 -12.92
C LEU A 44 -0.51 71.26 -11.58
N VAL A 45 -1.41 72.21 -11.31
CA VAL A 45 -1.35 73.06 -10.11
C VAL A 45 -2.19 72.54 -8.95
N LEU A 46 -2.82 71.36 -9.10
CA LEU A 46 -3.65 70.78 -8.05
C LEU A 46 -2.79 70.35 -6.85
N THR A 47 -3.31 70.63 -5.65
CA THR A 47 -2.71 70.20 -4.37
C THR A 47 -3.53 69.15 -3.66
N ASP A 48 -4.78 68.91 -4.09
CA ASP A 48 -5.69 67.87 -3.62
C ASP A 48 -6.63 67.46 -4.78
N VAL A 49 -7.38 66.38 -4.61
CA VAL A 49 -8.48 66.03 -5.52
C VAL A 49 -9.61 67.05 -5.40
N ILE A 50 -10.38 67.27 -6.47
CA ILE A 50 -11.39 68.34 -6.54
C ILE A 50 -12.55 68.07 -5.58
N SER A 51 -13.00 66.82 -5.51
CA SER A 51 -14.15 66.38 -4.72
C SER A 51 -13.88 64.99 -4.15
N SER A 52 -13.08 64.93 -3.09
CA SER A 52 -12.77 63.69 -2.36
C SER A 52 -14.03 63.01 -1.84
N LYS A 53 -14.16 61.70 -2.11
CA LYS A 53 -15.28 60.87 -1.65
C LYS A 53 -14.81 59.61 -0.92
N TRP A 54 -13.57 59.19 -1.15
CA TRP A 54 -12.98 58.02 -0.51
C TRP A 54 -11.46 58.20 -0.42
N GLU A 55 -10.84 57.66 0.62
CA GLU A 55 -9.38 57.65 0.76
C GLU A 55 -8.88 56.39 1.46
N THR A 56 -7.63 56.02 1.18
CA THR A 56 -6.95 54.90 1.83
C THR A 56 -5.46 55.15 1.98
N THR A 57 -4.89 54.58 3.04
CA THR A 57 -3.44 54.42 3.23
C THR A 57 -3.02 52.94 3.08
N ASN A 58 -3.97 52.03 2.83
CA ASN A 58 -3.74 50.61 2.71
C ASN A 58 -3.55 50.22 1.24
N PHE A 59 -2.32 50.33 0.77
CA PHE A 59 -1.91 49.97 -0.58
C PHE A 59 -0.54 49.28 -0.55
N VAL A 60 -0.21 48.54 -1.60
CA VAL A 60 1.07 47.86 -1.77
C VAL A 60 1.81 48.50 -2.93
N VAL A 61 3.04 48.93 -2.70
CA VAL A 61 3.92 49.43 -3.76
C VAL A 61 4.79 48.28 -4.26
N LYS A 62 4.75 47.98 -5.55
CA LYS A 62 5.59 46.96 -6.20
C LYS A 62 6.49 47.63 -7.24
N GLN A 63 7.70 47.11 -7.41
CA GLN A 63 8.62 47.57 -8.44
C GLN A 63 9.05 46.39 -9.30
N GLU A 64 8.85 46.50 -10.61
CA GLU A 64 9.29 45.52 -11.61
C GLU A 64 10.04 46.26 -12.74
N GLY A 65 11.37 46.14 -12.74
CA GLY A 65 12.22 46.88 -13.67
C GLY A 65 12.08 48.40 -13.52
N LYS A 66 11.59 49.07 -14.57
CA LYS A 66 11.35 50.54 -14.61
C LYS A 66 9.92 50.93 -14.24
N ILE A 67 9.08 49.94 -13.95
CA ILE A 67 7.67 50.15 -13.61
C ILE A 67 7.53 50.06 -12.09
N VAL A 68 6.85 51.03 -11.49
CA VAL A 68 6.37 50.95 -10.11
C VAL A 68 4.85 50.92 -10.17
N SER A 69 4.25 49.94 -9.51
CA SER A 69 2.79 49.87 -9.34
C SER A 69 2.41 50.20 -7.90
N VAL A 70 1.27 50.86 -7.73
CA VAL A 70 0.63 51.08 -6.44
C VAL A 70 -0.73 50.39 -6.47
N ASP A 71 -0.85 49.29 -5.74
CA ASP A 71 -1.99 48.39 -5.79
C ASP A 71 -2.84 48.60 -4.54
N THR A 72 -4.14 48.82 -4.71
CA THR A 72 -5.10 49.01 -3.62
C THR A 72 -6.45 48.41 -3.96
N PHE A 73 -7.32 48.30 -2.96
CA PHE A 73 -8.73 47.98 -3.15
C PHE A 73 -9.60 49.17 -2.76
N ILE A 74 -10.51 49.54 -3.64
CA ILE A 74 -11.53 50.56 -3.38
C ILE A 74 -12.78 49.83 -2.93
N THR A 75 -13.24 50.12 -1.72
CA THR A 75 -14.47 49.55 -1.16
C THR A 75 -15.54 50.62 -1.03
N ASN A 76 -16.81 50.22 -1.06
CA ASN A 76 -17.90 51.16 -0.76
C ASN A 76 -18.07 51.45 0.75
N THR A 77 -17.22 50.90 1.62
CA THR A 77 -17.25 51.15 3.06
C THR A 77 -16.97 52.62 3.37
N GLY A 78 -17.81 53.24 4.19
CA GLY A 78 -17.74 54.67 4.55
C GLY A 78 -18.31 55.61 3.50
N ILE A 79 -18.86 55.12 2.39
CA ILE A 79 -19.44 55.94 1.33
C ILE A 79 -20.95 56.08 1.57
N HIS A 80 -21.40 57.25 2.01
CA HIS A 80 -22.82 57.46 2.34
C HIS A 80 -23.70 57.84 1.14
N GLU A 81 -23.09 58.34 0.06
CA GLU A 81 -23.79 58.72 -1.16
C GLU A 81 -23.08 58.12 -2.39
N ALA A 82 -23.86 57.53 -3.30
CA ALA A 82 -23.30 56.98 -4.53
C ALA A 82 -22.70 58.10 -5.38
N PHE A 83 -21.51 57.86 -5.95
CA PHE A 83 -20.81 58.82 -6.80
C PHE A 83 -20.17 58.12 -8.00
N ARG A 84 -19.78 58.91 -9.00
CA ARG A 84 -18.96 58.43 -10.12
C ARG A 84 -17.50 58.68 -9.79
N MET A 85 -16.69 57.63 -9.85
CA MET A 85 -15.26 57.70 -9.54
C MET A 85 -14.52 58.31 -10.74
N SER A 86 -14.52 59.63 -10.83
CA SER A 86 -13.99 60.35 -11.99
C SER A 86 -12.57 60.89 -11.80
N GLU A 87 -12.07 60.88 -10.57
CA GLU A 87 -10.72 61.34 -10.26
C GLU A 87 -10.03 60.45 -9.22
N ILE A 88 -8.71 60.32 -9.35
CA ILE A 88 -7.82 59.71 -8.37
C ILE A 88 -6.66 60.66 -8.11
N GLY A 89 -6.32 60.87 -6.85
CA GLY A 89 -5.11 61.55 -6.41
C GLY A 89 -4.17 60.57 -5.72
N LEU A 90 -2.94 60.47 -6.21
CA LEU A 90 -1.86 59.73 -5.57
C LEU A 90 -0.97 60.72 -4.82
N PHE A 91 -0.84 60.57 -3.51
CA PHE A 91 -0.09 61.48 -2.65
C PHE A 91 1.24 60.87 -2.23
N ALA A 92 2.25 61.72 -2.06
CA ALA A 92 3.57 61.33 -1.61
C ALA A 92 4.16 62.35 -0.62
N GLN A 93 5.14 61.90 0.17
CA GLN A 93 5.86 62.73 1.12
C GLN A 93 7.01 63.49 0.45
N ASP A 94 6.92 64.81 0.43
CA ASP A 94 8.04 65.70 0.12
C ASP A 94 8.77 66.11 1.43
N PRO A 95 10.12 66.10 1.46
CA PRO A 95 10.88 66.45 2.67
C PRO A 95 10.77 67.92 3.07
N ASP A 96 10.46 68.81 2.13
CA ASP A 96 10.41 70.26 2.35
C ASP A 96 8.97 70.77 2.44
N LYS A 97 8.05 70.20 1.66
CA LYS A 97 6.65 70.65 1.52
C LYS A 97 5.63 69.82 2.31
N GLY A 98 6.05 68.70 2.91
CA GLY A 98 5.12 67.78 3.56
C GLY A 98 4.44 66.84 2.54
N GLU A 99 3.24 66.37 2.87
CA GLU A 99 2.45 65.55 1.94
C GLU A 99 1.97 66.38 0.74
N VAL A 100 2.22 65.91 -0.49
CA VAL A 100 1.85 66.58 -1.74
C VAL A 100 1.07 65.65 -2.66
N LEU A 101 0.15 66.21 -3.46
CA LEU A 101 -0.49 65.47 -4.55
C LEU A 101 0.54 65.21 -5.64
N TYR A 102 1.04 63.98 -5.73
CA TYR A 102 2.12 63.61 -6.65
C TYR A 102 1.61 63.43 -8.09
N ALA A 103 0.48 62.74 -8.24
CA ALA A 103 -0.16 62.55 -9.54
C ALA A 103 -1.68 62.63 -9.41
N TYR A 104 -2.31 63.15 -10.46
CA TYR A 104 -3.76 63.28 -10.60
C TYR A 104 -4.21 62.52 -11.85
N LEU A 105 -5.24 61.69 -11.69
CA LEU A 105 -5.78 60.88 -12.76
C LEU A 105 -7.27 61.19 -12.93
N THR A 106 -7.73 61.20 -14.17
CA THR A 106 -9.17 61.34 -14.48
C THR A 106 -9.63 60.18 -15.34
N ASP A 107 -10.88 59.76 -15.13
CA ASP A 107 -11.58 58.80 -15.98
C ASP A 107 -12.67 59.53 -16.80
N PRO A 108 -12.59 59.53 -18.15
CA PRO A 108 -13.64 60.08 -19.00
C PRO A 108 -14.93 59.23 -19.00
N GLU A 109 -14.86 57.94 -18.63
CA GLU A 109 -16.00 57.02 -18.52
C GLU A 109 -16.12 56.41 -17.10
N PRO A 110 -16.35 57.22 -16.06
CA PRO A 110 -16.22 56.78 -14.68
C PRO A 110 -17.31 55.79 -14.26
N ASP A 111 -16.84 54.68 -13.68
CA ASP A 111 -17.70 53.68 -13.04
C ASP A 111 -18.38 54.27 -11.79
N ARG A 112 -19.57 53.74 -11.48
CA ARG A 112 -20.39 54.19 -10.35
C ARG A 112 -20.05 53.39 -9.10
N MET A 113 -19.63 54.08 -8.04
CA MET A 113 -19.50 53.51 -6.71
C MET A 113 -20.81 53.71 -5.93
N PRO A 114 -21.49 52.64 -5.49
CA PRO A 114 -22.70 52.76 -4.67
C PRO A 114 -22.37 53.18 -3.24
N ALA A 115 -23.39 53.65 -2.51
CA ALA A 115 -23.27 53.87 -1.07
C ALA A 115 -23.16 52.54 -0.30
N GLU A 116 -22.59 52.57 0.90
CA GLU A 116 -22.59 51.46 1.85
C GLU A 116 -24.02 51.10 2.29
N GLY A 117 -24.23 49.85 2.69
CA GLY A 117 -25.52 49.37 3.19
C GLY A 117 -26.56 49.01 2.11
N GLY A 118 -26.23 49.18 0.82
CA GLY A 118 -27.01 48.60 -0.28
C GLY A 118 -26.86 47.07 -0.40
N SER A 119 -27.65 46.43 -1.25
CA SER A 119 -27.60 44.97 -1.50
C SER A 119 -26.31 44.47 -2.18
N VAL A 120 -25.36 45.36 -2.47
CA VAL A 120 -24.12 45.04 -3.19
C VAL A 120 -22.94 45.55 -2.37
N VAL A 121 -22.09 44.64 -1.91
CA VAL A 121 -20.75 44.95 -1.42
C VAL A 121 -19.87 45.11 -2.66
N VAL A 122 -19.27 46.29 -2.83
CA VAL A 122 -18.38 46.57 -3.95
C VAL A 122 -16.95 46.66 -3.43
N SER A 123 -16.08 45.84 -4.00
CA SER A 123 -14.64 45.94 -3.87
C SER A 123 -14.04 45.89 -5.27
N GLN A 124 -13.33 46.95 -5.66
CA GLN A 124 -12.68 47.08 -6.96
C GLN A 124 -11.16 47.12 -6.75
N GLU A 125 -10.42 46.30 -7.48
CA GLU A 125 -8.96 46.37 -7.49
C GLU A 125 -8.51 47.56 -8.34
N LEU A 126 -7.66 48.42 -7.77
CA LEU A 126 -7.02 49.54 -8.45
C LEU A 126 -5.52 49.33 -8.44
N THR A 127 -4.92 49.20 -9.61
CA THR A 127 -3.47 49.16 -9.80
C THR A 127 -3.04 50.44 -10.50
N ILE A 128 -2.20 51.27 -9.87
CA ILE A 128 -1.62 52.49 -10.45
C ILE A 128 -0.20 52.22 -10.94
N GLY A 129 -0.03 51.94 -12.23
CA GLY A 129 1.28 51.79 -12.87
C GLY A 129 1.95 53.14 -13.17
N MET A 130 3.24 53.24 -12.90
CA MET A 130 4.10 54.39 -13.22
C MET A 130 5.37 53.91 -13.90
N VAL A 131 5.75 54.52 -15.02
CA VAL A 131 6.99 54.20 -15.73
C VAL A 131 7.99 55.31 -15.52
N PHE A 132 9.09 55.02 -14.83
CA PHE A 132 10.18 55.99 -14.68
C PHE A 132 11.06 55.97 -15.94
N SER A 133 10.61 56.66 -16.98
CA SER A 133 11.45 57.02 -18.14
C SER A 133 12.14 58.37 -17.89
N ASN A 134 13.24 58.65 -18.59
CA ASN A 134 13.93 59.96 -18.57
C ASN A 134 13.03 61.13 -19.06
N THR A 135 11.77 60.84 -19.40
CA THR A 135 10.75 61.74 -19.95
C THR A 135 9.45 61.78 -19.12
N GLY A 136 9.43 61.33 -17.87
CA GLY A 136 8.37 61.66 -16.91
C GLY A 136 6.97 61.05 -17.13
N ASN A 137 6.79 60.11 -18.06
CA ASN A 137 5.47 59.54 -18.36
C ASN A 137 5.05 58.41 -17.39
N VAL A 138 3.96 58.62 -16.65
CA VAL A 138 3.25 57.59 -15.86
C VAL A 138 2.30 56.82 -16.80
N SER A 139 2.44 55.49 -16.90
CA SER A 139 1.59 54.62 -17.73
C SER A 139 0.84 53.63 -16.86
N LEU A 140 -0.48 53.62 -16.96
CA LEU A 140 -1.40 52.85 -16.12
C LEU A 140 -1.82 51.52 -16.75
N THR A 141 -2.00 50.48 -15.94
CA THR A 141 -2.72 49.25 -16.31
C THR A 141 -3.59 48.84 -15.12
N VAL A 142 -4.91 48.80 -15.30
CA VAL A 142 -5.87 48.36 -14.29
C VAL A 142 -6.23 46.90 -14.58
N ASN A 143 -5.91 45.99 -13.65
CA ASN A 143 -6.37 44.61 -13.68
C ASN A 143 -7.48 44.43 -12.64
N MET A 144 -8.59 43.82 -13.06
CA MET A 144 -9.73 43.52 -12.20
C MET A 144 -9.73 42.02 -11.87
N GLY A 145 -9.12 41.62 -10.75
CA GLY A 145 -9.17 40.25 -10.26
C GLY A 145 -10.48 39.91 -9.55
N ALA A 146 -10.91 38.64 -9.63
CA ALA A 146 -12.02 38.11 -8.83
C ALA A 146 -11.57 37.87 -7.38
N LEU A 147 -12.36 38.32 -6.40
CA LEU A 147 -12.08 38.16 -4.97
C LEU A 147 -12.86 36.98 -4.37
N VAL A 148 -12.23 36.28 -3.43
CA VAL A 148 -12.89 35.28 -2.55
C VAL A 148 -13.11 35.92 -1.19
N THR A 149 -14.33 35.92 -0.68
CA THR A 149 -14.64 36.42 0.67
C THR A 149 -14.18 35.42 1.74
N HIS A 150 -13.93 35.90 2.96
CA HIS A 150 -13.64 35.01 4.09
C HIS A 150 -14.74 33.94 4.25
N GLU A 151 -16.01 34.32 4.09
CA GLU A 151 -17.14 33.39 4.16
C GLU A 151 -17.10 32.32 3.05
N GLN A 152 -16.71 32.68 1.82
CA GLN A 152 -16.55 31.71 0.73
C GLN A 152 -15.41 30.72 1.00
N LEU A 153 -14.32 31.19 1.61
CA LEU A 153 -13.21 30.33 2.01
C LEU A 153 -13.60 29.40 3.16
N GLU A 154 -14.31 29.91 4.18
CA GLU A 154 -14.83 29.09 5.28
C GLU A 154 -15.82 28.04 4.76
N ARG A 155 -16.72 28.42 3.84
CA ARG A 155 -17.63 27.48 3.18
C ARG A 155 -16.87 26.36 2.45
N HIS A 156 -15.85 26.71 1.66
CA HIS A 156 -14.98 25.72 1.00
C HIS A 156 -14.30 24.79 2.02
N ASN A 157 -13.74 25.33 3.10
CA ASN A 157 -13.04 24.52 4.12
C ASN A 157 -13.95 23.56 4.88
N SER A 158 -15.22 23.93 5.04
CA SER A 158 -16.23 23.11 5.71
C SER A 158 -16.97 22.13 4.78
N ASP A 159 -16.81 22.26 3.46
CA ASP A 159 -17.48 21.39 2.49
C ASP A 159 -16.73 20.05 2.37
N GLU A 160 -17.38 18.96 2.78
CA GLU A 160 -16.84 17.60 2.72
C GLU A 160 -16.46 17.18 1.28
N HIS A 161 -17.02 17.84 0.26
CA HIS A 161 -16.81 17.49 -1.16
C HIS A 161 -15.86 18.45 -1.89
N ALA A 162 -15.32 19.47 -1.23
CA ALA A 162 -14.42 20.46 -1.85
C ALA A 162 -13.20 19.84 -2.55
N HIS A 163 -12.85 18.61 -2.16
CA HIS A 163 -11.67 17.89 -2.64
C HIS A 163 -11.96 16.49 -3.17
N ASP A 164 -13.22 16.18 -3.50
CA ASP A 164 -13.61 14.85 -4.01
C ASP A 164 -12.80 14.40 -5.22
N ASP A 165 -12.56 15.28 -6.19
CA ASP A 165 -11.76 14.96 -7.37
C ASP A 165 -10.34 14.49 -6.99
N ARG A 166 -9.75 15.14 -5.99
CA ARG A 166 -8.42 14.79 -5.49
C ARG A 166 -8.46 13.46 -4.74
N PHE A 167 -9.46 13.24 -3.89
CA PHE A 167 -9.60 11.99 -3.15
C PHE A 167 -9.88 10.81 -4.08
N ASN A 168 -10.75 10.98 -5.08
CA ASN A 168 -11.03 9.97 -6.10
C ASN A 168 -9.79 9.59 -6.90
N ALA A 169 -8.96 10.58 -7.29
CA ALA A 169 -7.69 10.32 -7.95
C ALA A 169 -6.72 9.50 -7.07
N ILE A 170 -6.64 9.80 -5.78
CA ILE A 170 -5.82 9.04 -4.82
C ILE A 170 -6.35 7.61 -4.65
N ILE A 171 -7.67 7.44 -4.50
CA ILE A 171 -8.30 6.12 -4.38
C ILE A 171 -8.02 5.26 -5.61
N GLN A 172 -8.10 5.83 -6.82
CA GLN A 172 -7.74 5.12 -8.05
C GLN A 172 -6.27 4.70 -8.08
N GLN A 173 -5.36 5.58 -7.66
CA GLN A 173 -3.93 5.22 -7.56
C GLN A 173 -3.71 4.06 -6.59
N VAL A 174 -4.36 4.07 -5.43
CA VAL A 174 -4.28 2.97 -4.46
C VAL A 174 -4.83 1.67 -5.06
N ASN A 175 -5.99 1.71 -5.71
CA ASN A 175 -6.59 0.55 -6.37
C ASN A 175 -5.71 -0.03 -7.48
N ASN A 176 -4.89 0.80 -8.12
CA ASN A 176 -3.93 0.34 -9.14
C ASN A 176 -2.67 -0.27 -8.53
N MET A 177 -2.37 -0.02 -7.25
CA MET A 177 -1.23 -0.59 -6.54
C MET A 177 -1.54 -1.90 -5.83
N ILE A 178 -2.82 -2.25 -5.63
CA ILE A 178 -3.23 -3.45 -4.88
C ILE A 178 -4.08 -4.40 -5.72
N THR A 179 -4.09 -5.68 -5.36
CA THR A 179 -4.94 -6.70 -5.98
C THR A 179 -5.58 -7.64 -4.96
N SER A 180 -6.81 -8.07 -5.24
CA SER A 180 -7.53 -9.10 -4.50
C SER A 180 -7.64 -10.42 -5.27
N VAL A 181 -6.99 -10.52 -6.42
CA VAL A 181 -7.01 -11.69 -7.32
C VAL A 181 -5.60 -12.21 -7.58
N ASP A 182 -5.50 -13.51 -7.82
CA ASP A 182 -4.28 -14.21 -8.21
C ASP A 182 -4.33 -14.47 -9.73
N ASP A 183 -3.85 -13.50 -10.51
CA ASP A 183 -3.76 -13.57 -11.97
C ASP A 183 -2.42 -13.00 -12.47
N SER A 184 -2.06 -13.38 -13.70
CA SER A 184 -0.81 -12.93 -14.34
C SER A 184 -0.75 -11.43 -14.56
N ASP A 185 -1.91 -10.80 -14.77
CA ASP A 185 -2.01 -9.39 -15.15
C ASP A 185 -1.78 -8.46 -13.94
N SER A 186 -1.95 -8.99 -12.72
CA SER A 186 -1.82 -8.25 -11.46
C SER A 186 -0.51 -8.52 -10.73
N LEU A 187 0.46 -9.23 -11.31
CA LEU A 187 1.72 -9.61 -10.65
C LEU A 187 2.55 -8.43 -10.14
N ALA A 188 2.45 -7.26 -10.78
CA ALA A 188 3.15 -6.05 -10.38
C ALA A 188 2.48 -5.33 -9.19
N LYS A 189 1.29 -5.76 -8.76
CA LYS A 189 0.50 -5.15 -7.68
C LYS A 189 0.75 -5.87 -6.34
N ALA A 190 0.59 -5.15 -5.24
CA ALA A 190 0.66 -5.73 -3.91
C ALA A 190 -0.61 -6.54 -3.58
N PRO A 191 -0.50 -7.74 -2.99
CA PRO A 191 -1.65 -8.53 -2.61
C PRO A 191 -2.36 -7.90 -1.40
N THR A 192 -3.69 -7.89 -1.41
CA THR A 192 -4.50 -7.53 -0.24
C THR A 192 -4.40 -8.58 0.86
N LEU A 193 -4.62 -8.17 2.12
CA LEU A 193 -4.71 -9.09 3.25
C LEU A 193 -5.78 -10.17 3.03
N GLN A 194 -6.88 -9.82 2.35
CA GLN A 194 -7.94 -10.77 2.00
C GLN A 194 -7.42 -11.85 1.04
N LEU A 195 -6.69 -11.49 -0.01
CA LEU A 195 -6.10 -12.46 -0.94
C LEU A 195 -5.13 -13.40 -0.22
N VAL A 196 -4.21 -12.84 0.59
CA VAL A 196 -3.27 -13.63 1.39
C VAL A 196 -4.01 -14.61 2.32
N LYS A 197 -5.05 -14.15 3.01
CA LYS A 197 -5.89 -15.04 3.86
C LYS A 197 -6.56 -16.15 3.05
N THR A 198 -7.11 -15.83 1.88
CA THR A 198 -7.78 -16.82 1.01
C THR A 198 -6.80 -17.90 0.55
N LEU A 199 -5.63 -17.50 0.04
CA LEU A 199 -4.61 -18.42 -0.44
C LEU A 199 -4.09 -19.33 0.69
N LEU A 200 -3.88 -18.77 1.88
CA LEU A 200 -3.36 -19.53 3.03
C LEU A 200 -4.43 -20.36 3.77
N ARG A 201 -5.72 -20.05 3.60
CA ARG A 201 -6.81 -20.74 4.33
C ARG A 201 -6.85 -22.24 4.04
N GLY A 202 -6.51 -22.66 2.82
CA GLY A 202 -6.45 -24.07 2.45
C GLY A 202 -5.33 -24.86 3.15
N LEU A 203 -4.30 -24.16 3.66
CA LEU A 203 -3.14 -24.81 4.26
C LEU A 203 -3.35 -25.17 5.74
N ASN A 204 -4.29 -24.54 6.44
CA ASN A 204 -4.54 -24.76 7.88
C ASN A 204 -3.30 -24.63 8.80
N ILE A 205 -2.24 -23.94 8.36
CA ILE A 205 -0.99 -23.78 9.12
C ILE A 205 -1.12 -22.62 10.11
N LYS A 206 -1.06 -22.89 11.41
CA LYS A 206 -1.10 -21.86 12.47
C LYS A 206 0.25 -21.63 13.12
N ASN A 207 1.14 -22.63 13.11
CA ASN A 207 2.45 -22.58 13.75
C ASN A 207 3.43 -23.56 13.07
N ALA A 208 4.68 -23.58 13.55
CA ALA A 208 5.72 -24.47 13.03
C ALA A 208 5.36 -25.96 13.15
N THR A 209 4.63 -26.37 14.20
CA THR A 209 4.15 -27.76 14.35
C THR A 209 3.19 -28.13 13.21
N ASP A 210 2.30 -27.24 12.79
CA ASP A 210 1.40 -27.52 11.67
C ASP A 210 2.16 -27.66 10.35
N VAL A 211 3.27 -26.94 10.17
CA VAL A 211 4.19 -27.13 9.02
C VAL A 211 4.81 -28.52 9.06
N VAL A 212 5.32 -28.95 10.22
CA VAL A 212 5.89 -30.30 10.39
C VAL A 212 4.83 -31.37 10.14
N ASN A 213 3.62 -31.22 10.69
CA ASN A 213 2.52 -32.17 10.51
C ASN A 213 2.07 -32.27 9.04
N ALA A 214 1.98 -31.14 8.32
CA ALA A 214 1.67 -31.13 6.89
C ALA A 214 2.73 -31.92 6.11
N LEU A 215 4.02 -31.68 6.39
CA LEU A 215 5.13 -32.41 5.78
C LEU A 215 5.14 -33.90 6.18
N GLU A 216 4.85 -34.25 7.43
CA GLU A 216 4.79 -35.63 7.91
C GLU A 216 3.63 -36.41 7.28
N SER A 217 2.46 -35.78 7.13
CA SER A 217 1.29 -36.41 6.52
C SER A 217 1.49 -36.72 5.02
N GLU A 218 2.15 -35.82 4.28
CA GLU A 218 2.59 -36.09 2.91
C GLU A 218 3.69 -37.16 2.87
N ARG A 219 4.61 -37.16 3.84
CA ARG A 219 5.67 -38.16 3.93
C ARG A 219 5.14 -39.56 4.24
N ALA A 220 4.12 -39.71 5.08
CA ALA A 220 3.59 -41.02 5.42
C ALA A 220 2.85 -41.66 4.23
N THR A 221 1.90 -40.95 3.63
CA THR A 221 1.06 -41.51 2.55
C THR A 221 1.67 -41.36 1.15
N GLY A 222 2.33 -40.24 0.84
CA GLY A 222 2.95 -39.97 -0.46
C GLY A 222 4.28 -40.70 -0.71
N LEU A 223 5.03 -40.99 0.36
CA LEU A 223 6.27 -41.79 0.26
C LEU A 223 6.04 -43.28 0.48
N GLY A 224 4.83 -43.72 0.86
CA GLY A 224 4.50 -45.14 1.00
C GLY A 224 4.96 -45.78 2.31
N ILE A 225 5.12 -44.99 3.38
CA ILE A 225 5.36 -45.52 4.73
C ILE A 225 4.02 -46.00 5.31
N ARG A 226 3.91 -47.29 5.63
CA ARG A 226 2.68 -47.90 6.16
C ARG A 226 3.01 -49.10 7.03
N TYR A 227 2.24 -49.36 8.07
CA TYR A 227 2.45 -50.50 8.95
C TYR A 227 1.11 -51.03 9.48
N ASP A 228 1.09 -52.29 9.88
CA ASP A 228 -0.05 -52.91 10.57
C ASP A 228 0.47 -53.89 11.63
N PHE A 229 0.15 -53.61 12.89
CA PHE A 229 0.44 -54.47 14.05
C PHE A 229 -0.83 -54.99 14.73
N SER A 230 -2.00 -54.84 14.11
CA SER A 230 -3.28 -55.30 14.67
C SER A 230 -3.33 -56.82 14.86
N ASN A 231 -2.54 -57.56 14.08
CA ASN A 231 -2.37 -59.00 14.19
C ASN A 231 -0.92 -59.37 14.51
N VAL A 232 -0.65 -59.77 15.75
CA VAL A 232 0.67 -60.22 16.20
C VAL A 232 1.20 -61.46 15.47
N ASN A 233 0.30 -62.26 14.86
CA ASN A 233 0.68 -63.46 14.11
C ASN A 233 1.09 -63.15 12.66
N ALA A 234 0.80 -61.94 12.16
CA ALA A 234 1.10 -61.51 10.80
C ALA A 234 1.04 -59.96 10.72
N TRP A 235 2.18 -59.30 10.91
CA TRP A 235 2.36 -57.85 10.91
C TRP A 235 3.35 -57.39 9.83
N TYR A 236 3.30 -56.11 9.45
CA TYR A 236 4.25 -55.54 8.49
C TYR A 236 4.61 -54.07 8.76
N ILE A 237 5.76 -53.65 8.23
CA ILE A 237 6.24 -52.27 8.13
C ILE A 237 6.75 -52.05 6.70
N CYS A 238 6.26 -51.03 6.01
CA CYS A 238 6.79 -50.51 4.76
C CYS A 238 7.49 -49.19 5.05
N LEU A 239 8.75 -49.07 4.64
CA LEU A 239 9.55 -47.87 4.84
C LEU A 239 9.44 -46.87 3.67
N GLY A 240 8.73 -47.25 2.61
CA GLY A 240 8.43 -46.35 1.49
C GLY A 240 9.64 -46.03 0.59
N LYS A 241 9.42 -45.13 -0.36
CA LYS A 241 10.33 -44.82 -1.49
C LYS A 241 11.72 -44.35 -1.05
N LEU A 242 11.82 -43.63 0.08
CA LEU A 242 13.11 -43.15 0.61
C LEU A 242 14.06 -44.27 1.00
N PHE A 243 13.51 -45.43 1.36
CA PHE A 243 14.26 -46.62 1.72
C PHE A 243 14.13 -47.71 0.66
N GLY A 244 13.94 -47.31 -0.61
CA GLY A 244 13.84 -48.25 -1.74
C GLY A 244 12.59 -49.15 -1.68
N ASN A 245 11.53 -48.71 -0.98
CA ASN A 245 10.34 -49.51 -0.68
C ASN A 245 10.63 -50.76 0.15
N LEU A 246 11.65 -50.74 1.02
CA LEU A 246 11.93 -51.85 1.93
C LEU A 246 10.70 -52.18 2.80
N ILE A 247 10.37 -53.46 2.84
CA ILE A 247 9.28 -54.05 3.61
C ILE A 247 9.87 -55.03 4.63
N ILE A 248 9.42 -54.93 5.86
CA ILE A 248 9.70 -55.88 6.95
C ILE A 248 8.37 -56.51 7.33
N GLN A 249 8.29 -57.83 7.33
CA GLN A 249 7.10 -58.57 7.76
C GLN A 249 7.49 -59.60 8.79
N GLY A 250 6.60 -59.86 9.73
CA GLY A 250 6.84 -60.89 10.73
C GLY A 250 5.57 -61.39 11.37
N GLY A 251 5.74 -62.36 12.25
CA GLY A 251 4.60 -62.99 12.89
C GLY A 251 4.98 -64.20 13.71
N LYS A 252 3.93 -64.91 14.15
CA LYS A 252 4.03 -66.11 14.96
C LYS A 252 3.08 -67.16 14.42
N GLN A 253 3.51 -68.43 14.45
CA GLN A 253 2.68 -69.56 14.09
C GLN A 253 3.07 -70.76 14.95
N LYS A 254 2.15 -71.70 15.19
CA LYS A 254 2.50 -72.98 15.81
C LYS A 254 3.53 -73.73 14.95
N ALA A 255 4.48 -74.40 15.60
CA ALA A 255 5.48 -75.23 14.95
C ALA A 255 4.85 -76.36 14.13
N GLY A 256 3.71 -76.87 14.61
CA GLY A 256 3.04 -77.99 13.98
C GLY A 256 3.81 -79.29 14.19
N GLU A 257 3.26 -80.37 13.67
CA GLU A 257 3.90 -81.68 13.78
C GLU A 257 5.19 -81.72 12.95
N GLN A 258 6.23 -82.36 13.50
CA GLN A 258 7.42 -82.69 12.73
C GLN A 258 7.08 -83.74 11.68
N LYS A 259 7.20 -83.36 10.40
CA LYS A 259 6.92 -84.20 9.23
C LYS A 259 8.19 -84.49 8.46
N GLN A 260 8.23 -85.65 7.80
CA GLN A 260 9.24 -85.90 6.78
C GLN A 260 8.92 -85.06 5.54
N SER A 261 9.91 -84.30 5.09
CA SER A 261 9.79 -83.46 3.91
C SER A 261 9.82 -84.23 2.60
N ASP A 262 8.98 -83.85 1.66
CA ASP A 262 9.07 -84.29 0.26
C ASP A 262 9.24 -83.06 -0.65
N PRO A 263 10.42 -82.89 -1.30
CA PRO A 263 10.65 -81.80 -2.26
C PRO A 263 9.65 -81.79 -3.43
N SER A 264 9.05 -82.93 -3.77
CA SER A 264 8.03 -83.07 -4.82
C SER A 264 6.63 -82.71 -4.33
N ASN A 265 6.43 -82.56 -3.01
CA ASN A 265 5.14 -82.31 -2.38
C ASN A 265 5.27 -81.39 -1.16
N LEU A 266 5.75 -80.16 -1.40
CA LEU A 266 5.92 -79.17 -0.34
C LEU A 266 4.58 -78.74 0.29
N GLU A 267 3.45 -78.82 -0.43
CA GLU A 267 2.15 -78.36 0.09
C GLU A 267 1.74 -79.10 1.36
N THR A 268 1.93 -80.42 1.38
CA THR A 268 1.42 -81.27 2.46
C THR A 268 2.50 -81.64 3.48
N THR A 269 3.79 -81.50 3.11
CA THR A 269 4.94 -81.92 3.93
C THR A 269 5.70 -80.77 4.59
N THR A 270 5.36 -79.50 4.30
CA THR A 270 5.96 -78.31 4.93
C THR A 270 4.93 -77.43 5.61
N ASN A 271 5.40 -76.60 6.53
CA ASN A 271 4.63 -75.49 7.07
C ASN A 271 4.73 -74.28 6.13
N LYS A 272 3.71 -73.41 6.18
CA LYS A 272 3.61 -72.21 5.35
C LYS A 272 3.22 -71.02 6.23
N VAL A 273 3.96 -69.93 6.09
CA VAL A 273 3.55 -68.60 6.54
C VAL A 273 3.16 -67.78 5.31
N ILE A 274 2.01 -67.12 5.38
CA ILE A 274 1.55 -66.19 4.34
C ILE A 274 1.90 -64.79 4.81
N PHE A 275 2.56 -64.04 3.94
CA PHE A 275 2.94 -62.67 4.24
C PHE A 275 1.68 -61.77 4.24
N PRO A 276 1.54 -60.84 5.21
CA PRO A 276 0.48 -59.85 5.22
C PRO A 276 0.32 -59.09 3.90
N ILE A 277 1.45 -58.80 3.24
CA ILE A 277 1.52 -58.12 1.95
C ILE A 277 2.53 -58.79 1.03
N ALA A 278 2.29 -58.68 -0.28
CA ALA A 278 3.24 -59.17 -1.27
C ALA A 278 4.48 -58.27 -1.36
N PHE A 279 5.67 -58.88 -1.43
CA PHE A 279 6.88 -58.21 -1.90
C PHE A 279 6.78 -57.94 -3.40
N THR A 280 7.38 -56.84 -3.87
CA THR A 280 7.41 -56.51 -5.30
C THR A 280 8.52 -57.27 -6.04
N SER A 281 9.59 -57.64 -5.32
CA SER A 281 10.81 -58.30 -5.76
C SER A 281 11.15 -59.49 -4.86
N ASN A 282 12.40 -60.00 -4.92
CA ASN A 282 12.83 -61.12 -4.09
C ASN A 282 13.15 -60.67 -2.66
N HIS A 283 13.06 -61.62 -1.72
CA HIS A 283 13.44 -61.41 -0.33
C HIS A 283 14.96 -61.16 -0.21
N VAL A 284 15.36 -60.36 0.78
CA VAL A 284 16.76 -60.02 1.08
C VAL A 284 17.27 -60.79 2.30
N PHE A 285 16.48 -60.86 3.36
CA PHE A 285 16.83 -61.57 4.59
C PHE A 285 15.61 -62.20 5.24
N HIS A 286 15.75 -63.39 5.81
CA HIS A 286 14.72 -64.00 6.64
C HIS A 286 15.36 -64.72 7.82
N THR A 287 14.59 -64.87 8.89
CA THR A 287 14.99 -65.64 10.05
C THR A 287 13.77 -66.26 10.71
N PHE A 288 14.03 -67.29 11.50
CA PHE A 288 13.07 -67.95 12.35
C PHE A 288 13.62 -68.07 13.77
N GLY A 289 12.76 -67.85 14.76
CA GLY A 289 12.99 -68.22 16.15
C GLY A 289 12.07 -69.36 16.56
N ILE A 290 12.56 -70.27 17.41
CA ILE A 290 11.75 -71.32 18.02
C ILE A 290 11.56 -70.98 19.49
N ILE A 291 10.31 -70.84 19.92
CA ILE A 291 9.91 -70.76 21.32
C ILE A 291 9.30 -72.12 21.66
N ALA A 292 10.08 -72.96 22.33
CA ALA A 292 9.64 -74.26 22.79
C ALA A 292 8.46 -74.12 23.77
N SER A 293 7.44 -74.96 23.63
CA SER A 293 6.38 -75.06 24.63
C SER A 293 6.90 -75.70 25.91
N ASP A 294 6.23 -75.47 27.03
CA ASP A 294 6.58 -76.08 28.33
C ASP A 294 6.53 -77.62 28.30
N THR A 295 5.84 -78.19 27.30
CA THR A 295 5.75 -79.65 27.10
C THR A 295 6.82 -80.20 26.17
N SER A 296 7.66 -79.35 25.59
CA SER A 296 8.82 -79.73 24.78
C SER A 296 10.02 -80.06 25.65
N ILE A 297 10.70 -81.18 25.36
CA ILE A 297 11.73 -81.74 26.26
C ILE A 297 13.05 -81.92 25.54
N PHE A 298 14.03 -81.07 25.87
CA PHE A 298 15.38 -81.10 25.33
C PHE A 298 16.36 -81.76 26.31
N TRP A 299 17.16 -82.69 25.82
CA TRP A 299 18.14 -83.46 26.61
C TRP A 299 19.55 -83.24 26.09
N GLY A 300 20.47 -82.85 26.96
CA GLY A 300 21.91 -82.80 26.65
C GLY A 300 22.23 -82.01 25.37
N ASN A 301 22.68 -82.72 24.33
CA ASN A 301 23.08 -82.17 23.03
C ASN A 301 21.97 -82.15 21.97
N SER A 302 20.71 -82.37 22.35
CA SER A 302 19.56 -82.29 21.44
C SER A 302 19.27 -80.84 21.02
N GLY A 303 18.84 -80.63 19.78
CA GLY A 303 18.45 -79.32 19.26
C GLY A 303 17.24 -79.36 18.34
N ALA A 304 16.60 -78.21 18.17
CA ALA A 304 15.56 -77.99 17.18
C ALA A 304 15.99 -76.87 16.22
N SER A 305 15.55 -76.98 14.98
CA SER A 305 15.90 -76.04 13.92
C SER A 305 14.72 -75.86 12.97
N THR A 306 14.71 -74.70 12.34
CA THR A 306 13.82 -74.37 11.23
C THR A 306 14.63 -74.34 9.95
N ILE A 307 14.10 -74.97 8.90
CA ILE A 307 14.75 -75.03 7.59
C ILE A 307 13.80 -74.46 6.56
N THR A 308 14.20 -73.36 5.92
CA THR A 308 13.44 -72.77 4.81
C THR A 308 13.60 -73.60 3.55
N ARG A 309 12.49 -73.97 2.92
CA ARG A 309 12.48 -74.73 1.65
C ARG A 309 12.20 -73.88 0.44
N ARG A 310 11.35 -72.87 0.59
CA ARG A 310 10.98 -71.97 -0.50
C ARG A 310 10.55 -70.63 0.06
N ILE A 311 10.94 -69.57 -0.61
CA ILE A 311 10.42 -68.23 -0.37
C ILE A 311 9.87 -67.72 -1.69
N SER A 312 8.65 -67.17 -1.63
CA SER A 312 7.99 -66.50 -2.74
C SER A 312 7.80 -65.02 -2.39
N LYS A 313 7.06 -64.29 -3.23
CA LYS A 313 6.67 -62.91 -2.93
C LYS A 313 5.57 -62.80 -1.89
N ILE A 314 4.82 -63.88 -1.63
CA ILE A 314 3.59 -63.87 -0.81
C ILE A 314 3.65 -64.87 0.35
N ASP A 315 4.61 -65.78 0.36
CA ASP A 315 4.71 -66.82 1.37
C ASP A 315 6.14 -67.33 1.55
N MET A 316 6.37 -67.98 2.68
CA MET A 316 7.57 -68.77 2.95
C MET A 316 7.18 -70.14 3.48
N ARG A 317 7.80 -71.17 2.90
CA ARG A 317 7.67 -72.56 3.32
C ARG A 317 8.89 -73.00 4.09
N TYR A 318 8.63 -73.63 5.22
CA TYR A 318 9.67 -74.08 6.12
C TYR A 318 9.29 -75.41 6.77
N GLU A 319 10.30 -76.06 7.30
CA GLU A 319 10.16 -77.27 8.09
C GLU A 319 10.74 -77.04 9.46
N VAL A 320 10.22 -77.81 10.41
CA VAL A 320 10.74 -77.83 11.77
C VAL A 320 11.31 -79.21 12.01
N HIS A 321 12.58 -79.26 12.39
CA HIS A 321 13.29 -80.50 12.67
C HIS A 321 13.85 -80.47 14.08
N SER A 322 13.74 -81.58 14.77
CA SER A 322 14.30 -81.77 16.09
C SER A 322 15.02 -83.12 16.18
N SER A 323 16.04 -83.23 17.04
CA SER A 323 16.85 -84.45 17.18
C SER A 323 16.01 -85.71 17.43
N TYR A 324 14.87 -85.56 18.11
CA TYR A 324 13.91 -86.64 18.38
C TYR A 324 12.49 -86.15 18.09
N GLN A 325 11.70 -86.89 17.32
CA GLN A 325 10.37 -86.45 16.87
C GLN A 325 9.42 -86.03 18.00
N THR A 326 9.61 -86.56 19.20
CA THR A 326 8.77 -86.28 20.37
C THR A 326 9.26 -85.10 21.21
N MET A 327 10.42 -84.51 20.90
CA MET A 327 11.06 -83.45 21.68
C MET A 327 10.37 -82.11 21.51
N LEU A 328 10.34 -81.57 20.29
CA LEU A 328 9.67 -80.31 20.02
C LEU A 328 8.20 -80.59 19.77
N LYS A 329 7.34 -80.09 20.65
CA LYS A 329 5.90 -80.29 20.52
C LYS A 329 5.30 -79.33 19.51
N ALA A 330 4.22 -79.79 18.86
CA ALA A 330 3.53 -79.05 17.81
C ALA A 330 2.91 -77.72 18.27
N ASP A 331 2.69 -77.56 19.58
CA ASP A 331 2.21 -76.33 20.22
C ASP A 331 3.31 -75.31 20.51
N SER A 332 4.58 -75.65 20.30
CA SER A 332 5.69 -74.68 20.28
C SER A 332 5.43 -73.59 19.24
N ILE A 333 6.03 -72.42 19.41
CA ILE A 333 5.82 -71.28 18.52
C ILE A 333 7.05 -71.06 17.65
N ILE A 334 6.79 -70.79 16.37
CA ILE A 334 7.75 -70.32 15.40
C ILE A 334 7.49 -68.83 15.20
N GLU A 335 8.46 -68.02 15.57
CA GLU A 335 8.50 -66.60 15.21
C GLU A 335 9.24 -66.45 13.90
N TRP A 336 8.71 -65.65 12.98
CA TRP A 336 9.32 -65.45 11.68
C TRP A 336 9.46 -63.96 11.39
N CYS A 337 10.53 -63.61 10.69
CA CYS A 337 10.77 -62.27 10.17
C CYS A 337 11.35 -62.40 8.77
N VAL A 338 10.85 -61.61 7.84
CA VAL A 338 11.31 -61.55 6.45
C VAL A 338 11.40 -60.08 6.01
N ILE A 339 12.48 -59.76 5.31
CA ILE A 339 12.82 -58.44 4.81
C ILE A 339 12.99 -58.54 3.30
N GLY A 340 12.39 -57.63 2.55
CA GLY A 340 12.42 -57.60 1.09
C GLY A 340 11.88 -56.28 0.56
N ILE A 341 11.71 -56.18 -0.76
CA ILE A 341 11.14 -55.00 -1.45
C ILE A 341 9.96 -55.48 -2.29
#